data_AF-A0A1C6DJ12-F1
#
_entry.id   AF-A0A1C6DJ12-F1
#
_cell.length_a   1.000
_cell.length_b   1.000
_cell.length_c   1.000
_cell.angle_alpha   90.00
_cell.angle_beta   90.00
_cell.angle_gamma   90.00
#
_symmetry.space_group_name_H-M   'P 1'
#
loop_
_entity.id
_entity.type
_entity.pdbx_description
1 polymer ?
#
loop_
_entity_poly.entity_id
_entity_poly.type
_entity_poly.pdbx_seq_one_letter_code
_entity_poly.pdbx_strand_id
1 'polypeptide(L)' 'MRSSIMFSELRAEMARKKITIKQLADEVGVTRDTMGGKLSGKRPLFLNEAFVINRTFFPDKEIIDLFKELYEGEEQKQVS' A
#
# COMPACT_ATOMS: atom_id res chain seq x y z
N MET A 1 -5.23 17.35 8.69
CA MET A 1 -4.36 16.90 7.59
C MET A 1 -5.02 15.67 6.95
N ARG A 2 -5.45 15.73 5.69
CA ARG A 2 -6.06 14.56 5.02
C ARG A 2 -4.98 13.50 4.82
N SER A 3 -5.20 12.29 5.33
CA SER A 3 -4.39 11.14 4.94
C SER A 3 -4.70 10.84 3.48
N SER A 4 -3.75 11.09 2.57
CA SER A 4 -3.87 10.59 1.20
C SER A 4 -3.76 9.07 1.25
N ILE A 5 -4.81 8.37 0.82
CA ILE A 5 -4.81 6.92 0.68
C ILE A 5 -4.42 6.64 -0.76
N MET A 6 -3.21 6.10 -0.98
CA MET A 6 -2.77 5.70 -2.32
C MET A 6 -3.29 4.31 -2.70
N PHE A 7 -3.30 3.38 -1.75
CA PHE A 7 -3.69 1.99 -1.97
C PHE A 7 -5.01 1.70 -1.27
N SER A 8 -6.12 1.84 -2.00
CA SER A 8 -7.47 1.77 -1.45
C SER A 8 -7.81 0.37 -0.94
N GLU A 9 -7.53 -0.67 -1.74
CA GLU A 9 -7.85 -2.06 -1.39
C GLU A 9 -6.99 -2.53 -0.21
N LEU A 10 -5.68 -2.28 -0.24
CA LEU A 10 -4.79 -2.54 0.90
C LEU A 10 -5.30 -1.88 2.18
N ARG A 11 -5.76 -0.62 2.13
CA ARG A 11 -6.32 0.06 3.31
C ARG A 11 -7.62 -0.56 3.79
N ALA A 12 -8.51 -0.99 2.89
CA ALA A 12 -9.74 -1.66 3.25
C ALA A 12 -9.45 -3.00 3.95
N GLU A 13 -8.54 -3.81 3.41
CA GLU A 13 -8.14 -5.09 3.99
C GLU A 13 -7.43 -4.91 5.34
N MET A 14 -6.58 -3.89 5.47
CA MET A 14 -6.00 -3.52 6.77
C MET A 14 -7.08 -3.21 7.82
N ALA A 15 -8.12 -2.45 7.45
CA ALA A 15 -9.22 -2.13 8.35
C ALA A 15 -10.03 -3.38 8.73
N ARG A 16 -10.36 -4.24 7.76
CA ARG A 16 -11.08 -5.51 7.98
C ARG A 16 -10.32 -6.44 8.94
N LYS A 17 -9.00 -6.55 8.77
CA LYS A 17 -8.14 -7.43 9.59
C LYS A 17 -7.52 -6.76 10.82
N LYS A 18 -7.85 -5.49 11.09
CA LYS A 18 -7.27 -4.66 12.16
C LYS A 18 -5.73 -4.58 12.12
N ILE A 19 -5.15 -4.60 10.92
CA ILE A 19 -3.71 -4.46 10.71
C ILE A 19 -3.34 -2.97 10.75
N THR A 20 -2.33 -2.65 11.56
CA THR A 20 -1.85 -1.28 11.73
C THR A 20 -0.69 -0.95 10.80
N ILE A 21 -0.47 0.34 10.54
CA ILE A 21 0.73 0.82 9.82
C ILE A 21 2.02 0.36 10.54
N LYS A 22 2.00 0.29 11.87
CA LYS A 22 3.15 -0.14 12.66
C LYS A 22 3.50 -1.59 12.36
N GLN A 23 2.52 -2.50 12.33
CA GLN A 23 2.76 -3.91 12.00
C GLN A 23 3.36 -4.08 10.59
N LEU A 24 2.86 -3.34 9.60
CA LEU A 24 3.46 -3.36 8.26
C LEU A 24 4.90 -2.83 8.29
N ALA A 25 5.16 -1.77 9.05
CA ALA A 25 6.48 -1.18 9.16
C ALA A 25 7.49 -2.12 9.84
N ASP A 26 7.07 -2.78 10.92
CA ASP A 26 7.88 -3.74 11.66
C ASP A 26 8.25 -4.94 10.76
N GLU A 27 7.30 -5.46 9.97
CA GLU A 27 7.54 -6.57 9.04
C GLU A 27 8.46 -6.19 7.87
N VAL A 28 8.29 -4.99 7.31
CA VAL A 28 9.10 -4.51 6.19
C VAL A 28 10.49 -4.01 6.64
N GLY A 29 10.69 -3.77 7.94
CA GLY A 29 11.96 -3.28 8.49
C GLY A 29 12.16 -1.77 8.30
N VAL A 30 11.08 -0.97 8.39
CA VAL A 30 11.12 0.49 8.27
C VAL A 30 10.42 1.17 9.44
N THR A 31 10.58 2.49 9.59
CA THR A 31 9.83 3.23 10.60
C THR A 31 8.35 3.36 10.22
N ARG A 32 7.48 3.54 11.22
CA ARG A 32 6.05 3.84 11.00
C ARG A 32 5.82 5.04 10.08
N ASP A 33 6.67 6.08 10.19
CA ASP A 33 6.55 7.29 9.36
C ASP A 33 6.95 7.02 7.90
N THR A 34 8.03 6.24 7.70
CA THR A 34 8.44 5.76 6.37
C THR A 34 7.31 4.98 5.72
N MET A 35 6.72 4.00 6.44
CA MET A 35 5.60 3.21 5.94
C MET A 35 4.36 4.07 5.66
N GLY A 36 4.03 5.04 6.52
CA GLY A 36 2.97 6.01 6.26
C GLY A 36 3.20 6.82 4.98
N GLY A 37 4.44 7.24 4.73
CA GLY A 37 4.85 7.90 3.49
C GLY A 37 4.69 7.01 2.26
N LYS A 38 5.06 5.72 2.36
CA LYS A 38 4.89 4.73 1.29
C LYS A 38 3.42 4.52 0.93
N LEU A 39 2.58 4.26 1.94
CA LEU A 39 1.15 4.00 1.77
C LEU A 39 0.31 5.22 1.35
N SER A 40 0.91 6.41 1.37
CA SER A 40 0.30 7.67 0.90
C SER A 40 0.90 8.17 -0.42
N GLY A 41 1.85 7.44 -1.01
CA GLY A 41 2.51 7.80 -2.27
C GLY A 41 3.58 8.89 -2.17
N LYS A 42 3.91 9.35 -0.95
CA LYS A 42 4.99 10.33 -0.73
C LYS A 42 6.39 9.71 -0.87
N ARG A 43 6.48 8.39 -0.78
CA ARG A 43 7.72 7.61 -0.90
C ARG A 43 7.42 6.38 -1.76
N PRO A 44 8.35 5.91 -2.60
CA PRO A 44 8.16 4.68 -3.35
C PRO A 44 7.96 3.48 -2.44
N LEU A 45 6.99 2.62 -2.77
CA LEU A 45 6.85 1.28 -2.20
C LEU A 45 7.48 0.30 -3.19
N PHE A 46 8.52 -0.42 -2.76
CA PHE A 46 9.27 -1.31 -3.63
C PHE A 46 8.60 -2.68 -3.74
N LEU A 47 8.85 -3.39 -4.85
CA LEU A 47 8.21 -4.67 -5.14
C LEU A 47 8.47 -5.73 -4.06
N ASN A 48 9.69 -5.80 -3.51
CA ASN A 48 10.01 -6.70 -2.42
C ASN A 48 9.19 -6.39 -1.15
N GLU A 49 8.97 -5.11 -0.84
CA GLU A 49 8.15 -4.69 0.30
C GLU A 49 6.67 -5.05 0.07
N ALA A 50 6.17 -4.89 -1.17
CA ALA A 50 4.82 -5.30 -1.56
C ALA A 50 4.63 -6.81 -1.36
N PHE A 51 5.60 -7.63 -1.77
CA PHE A 51 5.57 -9.08 -1.57
C PHE A 51 5.62 -9.47 -0.08
N VAL A 52 6.45 -8.80 0.72
CA VAL A 52 6.51 -9.02 2.17
C VAL A 52 5.15 -8.74 2.81
N ILE A 53 4.52 -7.61 2.49
CA ILE A 53 3.20 -7.25 3.00
C ILE A 53 2.14 -8.28 2.56
N ASN A 54 2.09 -8.62 1.27
CA ASN A 54 1.11 -9.55 0.73
C ASN A 54 1.25 -10.95 1.36
N ARG A 55 2.44 -11.54 1.33
CA ARG A 55 2.66 -12.91 1.83
C ARG A 55 2.45 -13.03 3.34
N THR A 56 2.71 -11.98 4.11
CA THR A 56 2.60 -12.01 5.57
C THR A 56 1.17 -11.77 6.05
N PHE A 57 0.48 -10.79 5.46
CA PHE A 57 -0.79 -10.30 5.99
C PHE A 57 -2.01 -10.67 5.14
N PHE A 58 -1.81 -10.92 3.86
CA PHE A 58 -2.87 -11.13 2.87
C PHE A 58 -2.56 -12.30 1.92
N PRO A 59 -2.21 -13.50 2.43
CA PRO A 59 -1.82 -14.63 1.58
C PRO A 59 -2.96 -15.10 0.65
N ASP A 60 -4.21 -14.78 0.98
CA ASP A 60 -5.40 -15.14 0.20
C ASP A 60 -5.80 -14.06 -0.84
N LYS A 61 -4.98 -13.02 -1.02
CA LYS A 61 -5.24 -11.92 -1.96
C LYS A 61 -4.14 -11.87 -3.00
N GLU A 62 -4.51 -11.59 -4.24
CA GLU A 62 -3.55 -11.31 -5.29
C GLU A 62 -2.85 -9.97 -5.01
N ILE A 63 -1.53 -9.94 -5.23
CA ILE A 63 -0.73 -8.72 -5.04
C ILE A 63 -1.20 -7.58 -5.94
N ILE A 64 -1.69 -7.90 -7.14
CA ILE A 64 -2.21 -6.93 -8.10
C ILE A 64 -3.43 -6.21 -7.53
N ASP A 65 -4.34 -6.91 -6.85
CA ASP A 65 -5.55 -6.31 -6.28
C ASP A 65 -5.20 -5.32 -5.16
N LEU A 66 -4.23 -5.67 -4.31
CA LEU A 66 -3.81 -4.84 -3.17
C LEU A 66 -3.14 -3.54 -3.61
N PHE A 67 -2.49 -3.54 -4.77
CA PHE A 67 -1.68 -2.43 -5.28
C PHE A 67 -2.10 -2.01 -6.70
N LYS A 68 -3.39 -2.14 -7.03
CA LYS A 68 -3.94 -1.89 -8.38
C LYS A 68 -3.65 -0.49 -8.91
N GLU A 69 -3.51 0.49 -8.01
CA GLU A 69 -3.18 1.87 -8.36
C GLU A 69 -1.77 2.03 -8.95
N LEU A 70 -0.91 1.00 -8.87
CA LEU A 70 0.38 0.95 -9.57
C LEU A 70 0.25 0.58 -11.06
N TYR A 71 -0.89 0.02 -11.49
CA TYR A 71 -1.15 -0.40 -12.87
C TYR A 71 -2.11 0.56 -13.60
N GLU A 72 -3.06 1.16 -12.89
CA GLU A 72 -4.09 2.05 -13.47
C GLU A 72 -3.57 3.46 -13.82
N GLY A 73 -2.25 3.65 -13.81
CA GLY A 73 -1.59 4.94 -13.87
C GLY A 73 -1.22 5.44 -15.27
N GLU A 74 -1.94 5.14 -16.36
CA GLU A 74 -1.71 5.76 -17.68
C GLU A 74 -2.98 5.83 -18.55
N GLU A 75 -4.17 6.14 -18.00
CA GLU A 75 -5.28 6.66 -18.83
C GLU A 75 -5.39 8.18 -18.67
N GLN A 76 -4.55 8.86 -19.46
CA GLN A 76 -4.75 10.16 -20.08
C GLN A 76 -5.65 11.16 -19.32
N LYS A 77 -5.01 12.09 -18.60
CA LYS A 77 -5.54 13.46 -18.53
C LYS A 77 -5.48 14.05 -19.94
N GLN A 78 -6.50 13.83 -20.76
CA GLN A 78 -6.76 14.72 -21.89
C GLN A 78 -7.19 16.07 -21.31
N VAL A 79 -6.21 16.98 -21.24
CA VAL A 79 -6.45 18.42 -21.25
C VAL A 79 -6.45 18.82 -22.72
N SER A 80 -7.63 19.01 -23.29
CA SER A 80 -7.95 20.17 -24.13
C SER A 80 -9.45 20.23 -24.42
#